data_AF-A0A2V8F1P6-F1
#
_entry.id   AF-A0A2V8F1P6-F1
#
_cell.length_a   1.000
_cell.length_b   1.000
_cell.length_c   1.000
_cell.angle_alpha   90.00
_cell.angle_beta   90.00
_cell.angle_gamma   90.00
#
_symmetry.space_group_name_H-M   'P 1'
#
loop_
_entity.id
_entity.type
_entity.pdbx_description
1 polymer ?
#
loop_
_entity_poly.entity_id
_entity_poly.type
_entity_poly.pdbx_seq_one_letter_code
_entity_poly.pdbx_strand_id
1 'polypeptide(L)'
;CPYCDGWECRDRRIAAFGRSRDVTRLALGLRAWSRDVIVCSHGTRLDRQSRERLARNGIDIRGERIAALDHRDGELARVVFEGGGAIDREALFFTTAQHPQSSLAAALGCELTRRGVVKTGSLCDTNVDRVFVAGDASRDAQFVVVAAAEGVKAAVAINKALLAEELAR
;
A
#
# COMPACT_ATOMS: atom_id res chain seq x y z
N CYS A 1 4.59 -1.06 5.43
CA CYS A 1 4.09 -2.26 4.72
C CYS A 1 4.21 -3.46 5.67
N PRO A 2 3.19 -4.31 5.90
CA PRO A 2 3.32 -5.43 6.84
C PRO A 2 4.45 -6.43 6.51
N TYR A 3 4.84 -6.55 5.24
CA TYR A 3 5.94 -7.43 4.84
C TYR A 3 7.33 -6.79 4.99
N CYS A 4 7.40 -5.45 5.08
CA CYS A 4 8.66 -4.74 5.26
C CYS A 4 8.97 -4.47 6.73
N ASP A 5 7.94 -4.08 7.50
CA ASP A 5 8.11 -3.56 8.87
C ASP A 5 7.45 -4.45 9.93
N GLY A 6 6.80 -5.54 9.50
CA GLY A 6 6.01 -6.39 10.38
C GLY A 6 6.86 -7.16 11.39
N TRP A 7 8.05 -7.61 11.01
CA TRP A 7 8.96 -8.36 11.88
C TRP A 7 9.50 -7.48 13.02
N GLU A 8 9.86 -6.23 12.71
CA GLU A 8 10.35 -5.22 13.65
C GLU A 8 9.25 -4.79 14.62
N CYS A 9 7.99 -4.88 14.19
CA CYS A 9 6.82 -4.56 15.01
C CYS A 9 6.15 -5.78 15.67
N ARG A 10 6.75 -6.97 15.58
CA ARG A 10 6.13 -8.20 16.11
C ARG A 10 5.87 -8.10 17.61
N ASP A 11 4.77 -8.72 18.05
CA ASP A 11 4.29 -8.74 19.44
C ASP A 11 4.00 -7.37 20.09
N ARG A 12 4.26 -6.25 19.41
CA ARG A 12 3.91 -4.89 19.86
C ARG A 12 2.43 -4.60 19.74
N ARG A 13 1.96 -3.53 20.39
CA ARG A 13 0.58 -3.04 20.26
C ARG A 13 0.40 -2.24 18.97
N ILE A 14 -0.28 -2.80 17.97
CA ILE A 14 -0.37 -2.24 16.61
C ILE A 14 -1.75 -1.62 16.35
N ALA A 15 -1.77 -0.40 15.81
CA ALA A 15 -2.94 0.21 15.20
C ALA A 15 -2.94 -0.01 13.67
N ALA A 16 -4.07 -0.46 13.13
CA ALA A 16 -4.36 -0.47 11.71
C ALA A 16 -5.30 0.71 11.39
N PHE A 17 -4.80 1.69 10.66
CA PHE A 17 -5.56 2.88 10.26
C PHE A 17 -6.06 2.78 8.82
N GLY A 18 -7.30 3.18 8.59
CA GLY A 18 -7.81 3.33 7.23
C GLY A 18 -9.29 3.68 7.18
N ARG A 19 -9.67 4.34 6.08
CA ARG A 19 -11.03 4.88 5.83
C ARG A 19 -11.81 4.07 4.78
N SER A 20 -11.33 2.88 4.44
CA SER A 20 -11.95 1.98 3.46
C SER A 20 -12.03 0.56 3.99
N ARG A 21 -12.67 -0.34 3.23
CA ARG A 21 -12.71 -1.78 3.53
C ARG A 21 -11.32 -2.44 3.54
N ASP A 22 -10.30 -1.77 3.00
CA ASP A 22 -8.94 -2.31 2.94
C ASP A 22 -8.29 -2.37 4.32
N VAL A 23 -8.73 -1.52 5.27
CA VAL A 23 -8.23 -1.56 6.65
C VAL A 23 -8.52 -2.91 7.31
N THR A 24 -9.63 -3.55 6.92
CA THR A 24 -9.98 -4.91 7.38
C THR A 24 -8.92 -5.92 6.95
N ARG A 25 -8.46 -5.87 5.68
CA ARG A 25 -7.42 -6.79 5.19
C ARG A 25 -6.07 -6.49 5.84
N LEU A 26 -5.73 -5.22 5.98
CA LEU A 26 -4.52 -4.78 6.67
C LEU A 26 -4.46 -5.31 8.10
N ALA A 27 -5.51 -5.09 8.90
CA ALA A 27 -5.57 -5.52 10.29
C ALA A 27 -5.49 -7.05 10.43
N LEU A 28 -6.18 -7.80 9.57
CA LEU A 28 -6.09 -9.26 9.54
C LEU A 28 -4.69 -9.74 9.14
N GLY A 29 -4.01 -9.05 8.23
CA GLY A 29 -2.62 -9.37 7.87
C GLY A 29 -1.65 -9.13 9.02
N LEU A 30 -1.84 -8.05 9.78
CA LEU A 30 -1.00 -7.71 10.93
C LEU A 30 -1.10 -8.74 12.07
N ARG A 31 -2.15 -9.57 12.11
CA ARG A 31 -2.27 -10.70 13.04
C ARG A 31 -1.20 -11.78 12.84
N ALA A 32 -0.52 -11.80 11.69
CA ALA A 32 0.66 -12.65 11.49
C ALA A 32 1.85 -12.21 12.37
N TRP A 33 1.87 -10.95 12.82
CA TRP A 33 2.98 -10.35 13.55
C TRP A 33 2.66 -10.02 15.00
N SER A 34 1.41 -9.65 15.33
CA SER A 34 1.02 -9.33 16.70
C SER A 34 -0.39 -9.82 17.01
N ARG A 35 -0.61 -10.17 18.28
CA ARG A 35 -1.93 -10.49 18.84
C ARG A 35 -2.69 -9.23 19.27
N ASP A 36 -2.01 -8.12 19.57
CA ASP A 36 -2.65 -6.84 19.94
C ASP A 36 -2.73 -5.94 18.72
N VAL A 37 -3.79 -6.13 17.93
CA VAL A 37 -4.09 -5.32 16.75
C VAL A 37 -5.46 -4.67 16.95
N ILE A 38 -5.56 -3.38 16.69
CA ILE A 38 -6.82 -2.63 16.73
C ILE A 38 -7.02 -1.84 15.44
N VAL A 39 -8.26 -1.75 14.95
CA VAL A 39 -8.60 -0.90 13.81
C VAL A 39 -8.98 0.49 14.29
N CYS A 40 -8.37 1.52 13.71
CA CYS A 40 -8.81 2.91 13.86
C CYS A 40 -9.42 3.38 12.54
N SER A 41 -10.75 3.48 12.47
CA SER A 41 -11.48 3.75 11.21
C SER A 41 -11.74 5.23 10.93
N HIS A 42 -11.36 6.12 11.86
CA HIS A 42 -11.40 7.58 11.68
C HIS A 42 -12.77 8.11 11.21
N GLY A 43 -13.82 7.80 11.96
CA GLY A 43 -15.20 8.18 11.64
C GLY A 43 -15.86 7.34 10.55
N THR A 44 -15.13 6.45 9.88
CA THR A 44 -15.71 5.60 8.84
C THR A 44 -16.38 4.36 9.44
N ARG A 45 -17.66 4.17 9.13
CA ARG A 45 -18.39 2.95 9.47
C ARG A 45 -18.03 1.83 8.49
N LEU A 46 -17.36 0.79 8.98
CA LEU A 46 -17.10 -0.42 8.18
C LEU A 46 -18.40 -1.19 7.88
N ASP A 47 -18.42 -2.02 6.83
CA ASP A 47 -19.60 -2.85 6.56
C ASP A 47 -19.75 -3.99 7.59
N ARG A 48 -20.92 -4.65 7.61
CA ARG A 48 -21.22 -5.75 8.55
C ARG A 48 -20.24 -6.92 8.43
N GLN A 49 -19.94 -7.33 7.20
CA GLN A 49 -19.02 -8.45 6.93
C GLN A 49 -17.61 -8.15 7.46
N SER A 50 -17.13 -6.92 7.29
CA SER A 50 -15.84 -6.45 7.81
C SER A 50 -15.81 -6.49 9.33
N ARG A 51 -16.84 -5.94 10.00
CA ARG A 51 -16.94 -5.97 11.48
C ARG A 51 -16.96 -7.39 12.03
N GLU A 52 -17.78 -8.27 11.46
CA GLU A 52 -17.87 -9.67 11.90
C GLU A 52 -16.54 -10.41 11.70
N ARG A 53 -15.83 -10.16 10.59
CA ARG A 53 -14.51 -10.76 10.35
C ARG A 53 -13.47 -10.29 11.38
N LEU A 54 -13.46 -9.00 11.71
CA LEU A 54 -12.54 -8.44 12.71
C LEU A 54 -12.85 -9.00 14.10
N ALA A 55 -14.12 -9.01 14.50
CA ALA A 55 -14.55 -9.55 15.79
C ALA A 55 -14.21 -11.03 15.95
N ARG A 56 -14.42 -11.87 14.92
CA ARG A 56 -14.04 -13.30 14.94
C ARG A 56 -12.53 -13.53 15.14
N ASN A 57 -11.70 -12.53 14.85
CA ASN A 57 -10.25 -12.60 15.02
C ASN A 57 -9.76 -11.81 16.25
N GLY A 58 -10.67 -11.36 17.11
CA GLY A 58 -10.34 -10.59 18.32
C GLY A 58 -9.70 -9.24 18.01
N ILE A 59 -10.09 -8.60 16.91
CA ILE A 59 -9.61 -7.27 16.53
C ILE A 59 -10.71 -6.25 16.82
N ASP A 60 -10.45 -5.37 17.78
CA ASP A 60 -11.36 -4.30 18.14
C ASP A 60 -11.35 -3.17 17.12
N ILE A 61 -12.39 -2.33 17.16
CA ILE A 61 -12.56 -1.20 16.24
C ILE A 61 -12.81 0.06 17.06
N ARG A 62 -11.95 1.06 16.88
CA ARG A 62 -12.14 2.45 17.30
C ARG A 62 -12.66 3.26 16.13
N GLY A 63 -13.89 3.71 16.26
CA GLY A 63 -14.61 4.44 15.22
C GLY A 63 -14.40 5.95 15.27
N GLU A 64 -13.90 6.46 16.39
CA GLU A 64 -13.67 7.88 16.62
C GLU A 64 -12.62 8.44 15.66
N ARG A 65 -12.69 9.74 15.34
CA ARG A 65 -11.65 10.41 14.56
C ARG A 65 -10.39 10.53 15.40
N ILE A 66 -9.25 10.25 14.78
CA ILE A 66 -7.93 10.49 15.39
C ILE A 66 -7.66 11.99 15.35
N ALA A 67 -7.37 12.58 16.51
CA ALA A 67 -7.00 13.98 16.66
C ALA A 67 -5.48 14.18 16.61
N ALA A 68 -4.71 13.27 17.21
CA ALA A 68 -3.25 13.35 17.26
C ALA A 68 -2.60 11.96 17.43
N LEU A 69 -1.31 11.90 17.09
CA LEU A 69 -0.42 10.79 17.42
C LEU A 69 0.62 11.31 18.41
N ASP A 70 0.55 10.86 19.65
CA ASP A 70 1.56 11.22 20.64
C ASP A 70 2.78 10.33 20.45
N HIS A 71 3.97 10.93 20.53
CA HIS A 71 5.23 10.23 20.43
C HIS A 71 6.16 10.54 21.61
N ARG A 72 7.15 9.68 21.83
CA ARG A 72 8.30 9.91 22.70
C ARG A 72 9.54 9.70 21.84
N ASP A 73 10.34 10.75 21.65
CA ASP A 73 11.58 10.68 20.85
C ASP A 73 11.40 10.11 19.43
N GLY A 74 10.29 10.46 18.77
CA GLY A 74 9.93 10.00 17.43
C GLY A 74 9.18 8.66 17.38
N GLU A 75 9.11 7.92 18.49
CA GLU A 75 8.39 6.64 18.58
C GLU A 75 6.94 6.83 19.02
N LEU A 76 6.00 6.17 18.32
CA LEU A 76 4.58 6.24 18.66
C LEU A 76 4.35 5.71 20.08
N ALA A 77 3.66 6.50 20.89
CA ALA A 77 3.25 6.13 22.23
C ALA A 77 1.73 5.96 22.34
N ARG A 78 0.95 6.88 21.75
CA ARG A 78 -0.52 6.87 21.83
C ARG A 78 -1.21 7.36 20.56
N VAL A 79 -2.38 6.80 20.30
CA VAL A 79 -3.36 7.36 19.37
C VAL A 79 -4.41 8.11 20.17
N VAL A 80 -4.54 9.41 19.93
CA VAL A 80 -5.49 10.31 20.61
C VAL A 80 -6.69 10.55 19.71
N PHE A 81 -7.89 10.41 20.25
CA PHE A 81 -9.15 10.57 19.53
C PHE A 81 -9.82 11.92 19.87
N GLU A 82 -10.60 12.43 18.92
CA GLU A 82 -11.52 13.55 19.19
C GLU A 82 -12.45 13.19 20.36
N GLY A 83 -12.66 14.13 21.29
CA GLY A 83 -13.42 13.89 22.53
C GLY A 83 -12.57 13.42 23.71
N GLY A 84 -11.24 13.30 23.56
CA GLY A 84 -10.30 13.19 24.68
C GLY A 84 -9.87 11.78 25.08
N GLY A 85 -10.41 10.74 24.45
CA GLY A 85 -9.95 9.36 24.66
C GLY A 85 -8.60 9.08 23.98
N ALA A 86 -7.79 8.17 24.53
CA ALA A 86 -6.53 7.75 23.92
C ALA A 86 -6.28 6.24 24.14
N ILE A 87 -5.42 5.65 23.31
CA ILE A 87 -4.93 4.26 23.47
C ILE A 87 -3.42 4.18 23.26
N ASP A 88 -2.74 3.40 24.11
CA ASP A 88 -1.31 3.17 24.00
C ASP A 88 -1.01 2.21 22.85
N ARG A 89 -0.37 2.70 21.79
CA ARG A 89 0.03 1.95 20.59
C ARG A 89 1.49 2.25 20.29
N GLU A 90 2.19 1.26 19.79
CA GLU A 90 3.63 1.34 19.55
C GLU A 90 3.97 1.36 18.04
N ALA A 91 3.03 0.95 17.20
CA ALA A 91 3.15 1.05 15.76
C ALA A 91 1.79 1.37 15.14
N LEU A 92 1.81 2.12 14.03
CA LEU A 92 0.62 2.40 13.23
C LEU A 92 0.91 2.07 11.77
N PHE A 93 0.16 1.10 11.24
CA PHE A 93 0.15 0.79 9.82
C PHE A 93 -1.10 1.40 9.21
N PHE A 94 -0.99 1.94 8.00
CA PHE A 94 -2.12 2.58 7.34
C PHE A 94 -2.36 2.05 5.93
N THR A 95 -3.60 2.18 5.49
CA THR A 95 -4.00 2.04 4.09
C THR A 95 -4.68 3.33 3.63
N THR A 96 -4.17 3.88 2.53
CA THR A 96 -4.71 5.06 1.85
C THR A 96 -4.75 4.79 0.36
N ALA A 97 -5.50 5.62 -0.38
CA ALA A 97 -5.34 5.64 -1.83
C ALA A 97 -3.89 6.03 -2.17
N GLN A 98 -3.33 5.38 -3.19
CA GLN A 98 -2.03 5.72 -3.77
C GLN A 98 -2.27 6.22 -5.19
N HIS A 99 -1.54 7.26 -5.58
CA HIS A 99 -1.61 7.83 -6.92
C HIS A 99 -0.18 8.06 -7.41
N PRO A 100 0.13 7.78 -8.69
CA PRO A 100 1.41 8.15 -9.27
C PRO A 100 1.65 9.65 -9.13
N GLN A 101 2.87 10.04 -8.78
CA GLN A 101 3.26 11.45 -8.61
C GLN A 101 3.52 12.18 -9.95
N SER A 102 3.19 11.53 -11.08
CA SER A 102 3.45 12.03 -12.42
C SER A 102 2.28 11.72 -13.35
N SER A 103 1.91 12.69 -14.18
CA SER A 103 0.93 12.55 -15.25
C SER A 103 1.55 12.08 -16.56
N LEU A 104 2.87 11.88 -16.63
CA LEU A 104 3.60 11.60 -17.88
C LEU A 104 3.04 10.40 -18.64
N ALA A 105 2.78 9.28 -17.95
CA ALA A 105 2.24 8.10 -18.59
C ALA A 105 0.86 8.37 -19.24
N ALA A 106 -0.01 9.10 -18.54
CA ALA A 106 -1.31 9.48 -19.10
C ALA A 106 -1.16 10.45 -20.28
N ALA A 107 -0.23 11.41 -20.19
CA ALA A 107 0.06 12.37 -21.25
C ALA A 107 0.64 11.70 -22.52
N LEU A 108 1.38 10.60 -22.36
CA LEU A 108 1.87 9.76 -23.47
C LEU A 108 0.80 8.84 -24.06
N GLY A 109 -0.40 8.77 -23.46
CA GLY A 109 -1.50 7.91 -23.92
C GLY A 109 -1.48 6.49 -23.36
N CYS A 110 -0.73 6.22 -22.29
CA CYS A 110 -0.72 4.91 -21.65
C CYS A 110 -2.07 4.59 -20.99
N GLU A 111 -2.55 3.37 -21.19
CA GLU A 111 -3.72 2.85 -20.49
C GLU A 111 -3.43 2.70 -18.99
N LEU A 112 -4.33 3.22 -18.16
CA LEU A 112 -4.26 3.06 -16.70
C LEU A 112 -5.24 1.99 -16.22
N THR A 113 -4.84 1.24 -15.22
CA THR A 113 -5.73 0.32 -14.49
C THR A 113 -6.76 1.11 -13.67
N ARG A 114 -7.77 0.42 -13.14
CA ARG A 114 -8.73 1.01 -12.17
C ARG A 114 -8.07 1.56 -10.89
N ARG A 115 -6.83 1.19 -10.60
CA ARG A 115 -6.05 1.70 -9.46
C ARG A 115 -5.21 2.93 -9.82
N GLY A 116 -5.25 3.40 -11.07
CA GLY A 116 -4.51 4.58 -11.53
C GLY A 116 -3.03 4.33 -11.86
N VAL A 117 -2.55 3.08 -11.79
CA VAL A 117 -1.21 2.69 -12.26
C VAL A 117 -1.23 2.23 -13.71
N VAL A 118 -0.08 2.25 -14.39
CA VAL A 118 0.01 1.92 -15.81
C VAL A 118 -0.22 0.43 -16.04
N LYS A 119 -1.05 0.11 -17.03
CA LYS A 119 -1.24 -1.26 -17.48
C LYS A 119 -0.06 -1.65 -18.37
N THR A 120 0.69 -2.64 -17.90
CA THR A 120 1.90 -3.13 -18.57
C THR A 120 1.74 -4.57 -19.04
N GLY A 121 2.60 -5.01 -19.97
CA GLY A 121 2.80 -6.41 -20.37
C GLY A 121 3.75 -7.16 -19.44
N SER A 122 4.17 -8.38 -19.81
CA SER A 122 5.13 -9.17 -19.01
C SER A 122 6.56 -8.64 -19.09
N LEU A 123 6.86 -7.81 -20.10
CA LEU A 123 8.16 -7.18 -20.33
C LEU A 123 8.16 -5.68 -20.00
N CYS A 124 7.19 -5.23 -19.19
CA CYS A 124 7.02 -3.83 -18.80
C CYS A 124 6.68 -2.89 -19.97
N ASP A 125 6.31 -3.43 -21.12
CA ASP A 125 5.77 -2.72 -22.29
C ASP A 125 4.38 -2.17 -22.02
N THR A 126 4.02 -1.06 -22.66
CA THR A 126 2.68 -0.45 -22.58
C THR A 126 1.94 -0.57 -23.91
N ASN A 127 0.71 -0.05 -23.98
CA ASN A 127 -0.02 0.10 -25.25
C ASN A 127 0.58 1.15 -26.19
N VAL A 128 1.46 2.02 -25.69
CA VAL A 128 2.13 3.05 -26.48
C VAL A 128 3.47 2.51 -26.94
N ASP A 129 3.71 2.52 -28.25
CA ASP A 129 4.95 2.01 -28.82
C ASP A 129 6.16 2.71 -28.20
N ARG A 130 7.20 1.92 -27.90
CA ARG A 130 8.47 2.36 -27.28
C ARG A 130 8.34 2.99 -25.89
N VAL A 131 7.19 2.90 -25.24
CA VAL A 131 7.00 3.34 -23.85
C VAL A 131 6.92 2.12 -22.93
N PHE A 132 7.81 2.10 -21.94
CA PHE A 132 7.94 1.05 -20.94
C PHE A 132 7.81 1.63 -19.53
N VAL A 133 7.23 0.87 -18.60
CA VAL A 133 7.02 1.28 -17.21
C VAL A 133 7.39 0.16 -16.25
N ALA A 134 8.23 0.46 -15.27
CA ALA A 134 8.72 -0.46 -14.26
C ALA A 134 8.64 0.17 -12.85
N GLY A 135 8.67 -0.66 -11.82
CA GLY A 135 8.60 -0.25 -10.42
C GLY A 135 7.19 0.10 -9.96
N ASP A 136 7.07 0.95 -8.95
CA ASP A 136 5.79 1.29 -8.31
C ASP A 136 4.77 1.97 -9.25
N ALA A 137 5.21 2.42 -10.43
CA ALA A 137 4.33 2.94 -11.50
C ALA A 137 3.67 1.84 -12.35
N SER A 138 4.18 0.61 -12.26
CA SER A 138 3.66 -0.62 -12.89
C SER A 138 2.55 -1.24 -12.00
N ARG A 139 2.10 -2.44 -12.36
CA ARG A 139 0.95 -3.14 -11.75
C ARG A 139 1.29 -4.10 -10.62
N ASP A 140 2.56 -4.45 -10.46
CA ASP A 140 3.01 -5.52 -9.55
C ASP A 140 3.17 -5.05 -8.10
N ALA A 141 3.61 -5.95 -7.21
CA ALA A 141 3.82 -5.65 -5.80
C ALA A 141 4.94 -4.62 -5.59
N GLN A 142 4.69 -3.60 -4.77
CA GLN A 142 5.61 -2.50 -4.47
C GLN A 142 6.73 -2.94 -3.50
N PHE A 143 7.63 -3.79 -4.00
CA PHE A 143 8.84 -4.20 -3.32
C PHE A 143 10.06 -3.77 -4.12
N VAL A 144 11.14 -3.39 -3.42
CA VAL A 144 12.39 -2.97 -4.05
C VAL A 144 12.92 -4.02 -5.04
N VAL A 145 12.89 -5.30 -4.67
CA VAL A 145 13.34 -6.39 -5.55
C VAL A 145 12.45 -6.58 -6.78
N VAL A 146 11.15 -6.33 -6.65
CA VAL A 146 10.20 -6.40 -7.78
C VAL A 146 10.48 -5.24 -8.74
N ALA A 147 10.64 -4.03 -8.21
CA ALA A 147 10.98 -2.85 -9.01
C ALA A 147 12.30 -3.04 -9.76
N ALA A 148 13.33 -3.59 -9.10
CA ALA A 148 14.60 -3.91 -9.75
C ALA A 148 14.44 -4.96 -10.87
N ALA A 149 13.68 -6.02 -10.62
CA ALA A 149 13.42 -7.06 -11.61
C ALA A 149 12.64 -6.54 -12.83
N GLU A 150 11.64 -5.69 -12.61
CA GLU A 150 10.92 -5.01 -13.69
C GLU A 150 11.85 -4.07 -14.49
N GLY A 151 12.77 -3.36 -13.82
CA GLY A 151 13.78 -2.54 -14.49
C GLY A 151 14.65 -3.35 -15.47
N VAL A 152 15.09 -4.54 -15.07
CA VAL A 152 15.84 -5.46 -15.94
C VAL A 152 14.99 -5.92 -17.14
N LYS A 153 13.72 -6.29 -16.91
CA LYS A 153 12.81 -6.70 -17.99
C LYS A 153 12.60 -5.58 -19.01
N ALA A 154 12.33 -4.37 -18.54
CA ALA A 154 12.15 -3.19 -19.37
C ALA A 154 13.43 -2.88 -20.18
N ALA A 155 14.61 -2.92 -19.56
CA ALA A 155 15.87 -2.65 -20.25
C ALA A 155 16.14 -3.65 -21.38
N VAL A 156 15.90 -4.95 -21.15
CA VAL A 156 16.04 -5.98 -22.20
C VAL A 156 15.04 -5.75 -23.34
N ALA A 157 13.80 -5.37 -23.03
CA ALA A 157 12.77 -5.11 -24.02
C ALA A 157 13.09 -3.86 -24.86
N ILE A 158 13.56 -2.77 -24.23
CA ILE A 158 14.03 -1.56 -24.89
C ILE A 158 15.18 -1.90 -25.85
N ASN A 159 16.19 -2.63 -25.38
CA ASN A 159 17.32 -3.01 -26.22
C ASN A 159 16.89 -3.85 -27.44
N LYS A 160 15.98 -4.80 -27.25
CA LYS A 160 15.44 -5.61 -28.36
C LYS A 160 14.68 -4.75 -29.38
N ALA A 161 13.87 -3.79 -28.91
CA ALA A 161 13.14 -2.88 -29.79
C ALA A 161 14.09 -2.00 -30.62
N LEU A 162 15.15 -1.48 -29.99
CA LEU A 162 16.17 -0.67 -30.67
C LEU A 162 16.96 -1.48 -31.70
N LEU A 163 17.39 -2.70 -31.35
CA LEU A 163 18.08 -3.59 -32.29
C LEU A 163 17.21 -3.95 -33.50
N ALA A 164 15.92 -4.24 -33.28
CA ALA A 164 15.00 -4.54 -34.36
C ALA A 164 14.80 -3.35 -35.30
N GLU A 165 14.76 -2.12 -34.77
CA GLU A 165 14.75 -0.91 -35.60
C GLU A 165 16.04 -0.78 -36.41
N GLU A 166 17.20 -0.97 -35.79
CA GLU A 166 18.50 -0.82 -36.46
C GLU A 166 18.66 -1.83 -37.61
N LEU A 167 18.27 -3.08 -37.40
CA LEU A 167 18.34 -4.14 -38.40
C LEU A 167 17.28 -4.03 -39.51
N ALA A 168 16.27 -3.17 -39.35
CA ALA A 168 15.24 -2.91 -40.36
C ALA A 168 15.58 -1.73 -41.29
N ARG A 169 16.71 -1.02 -41.03
CA ARG A 169 17.24 0.04 -41.89
C ARG A 169 18.11 -0.53 -43.00
#